data_AF-A0A357MR52-F1
#
_entry.id   AF-A0A357MR52-F1
#
_cell.length_a   1.000
_cell.length_b   1.000
_cell.length_c   1.000
_cell.angle_alpha   90.00
_cell.angle_beta   90.00
_cell.angle_gamma   90.00
#
_symmetry.space_group_name_H-M   'P 1'
#
loop_
_entity.id
_entity.type
_entity.pdbx_description
1 polymer ?
#
loop_
_entity_poly.entity_id
_entity_poly.type
_entity_poly.pdbx_seq_one_letter_code
_entity_poly.pdbx_strand_id
1 'polypeptide(L)' 'HAHHWLILHGRYTCKARKPMCPTCLIRDLCQYEDKTL' A
#
# COMPACT_ATOMS: atom_id res chain seq x y z
N HIS A 1 11.25 -2.61 -14.50
CA HIS A 1 10.21 -1.56 -14.40
C HIS A 1 9.22 -1.74 -13.22
N ALA A 2 8.86 -2.95 -12.79
CA ALA A 2 8.01 -3.12 -11.58
C ALA A 2 8.73 -2.85 -10.24
N HIS A 3 10.04 -3.07 -10.20
CA HIS A 3 10.87 -2.87 -9.00
C HIS A 3 10.78 -1.45 -8.42
N HIS A 4 10.91 -0.41 -9.26
CA HIS A 4 10.76 0.98 -8.81
C HIS A 4 9.34 1.29 -8.32
N TRP A 5 8.33 0.67 -8.94
CA TRP A 5 6.94 0.83 -8.53
C TRP A 5 6.70 0.32 -7.11
N LEU A 6 7.25 -0.86 -6.75
CA LEU A 6 7.12 -1.40 -5.39
C LEU A 6 7.83 -0.54 -4.35
N ILE A 7 9.00 0.00 -4.69
CA ILE A 7 9.75 0.89 -3.79
C ILE A 7 8.95 2.18 -3.51
N LEU A 8 8.44 2.83 -4.56
CA LEU A 8 7.64 4.05 -4.42
C LEU A 8 6.33 3.76 -3.69
N HIS A 9 5.66 2.66 -4.03
CA HIS A 9 4.43 2.23 -3.39
C HIS A 9 4.60 2.03 -1.89
N GLY A 10 5.65 1.34 -1.44
CA GLY A 10 5.94 1.17 -0.01
C GLY A 10 6.24 2.49 0.70
N ARG A 11 6.96 3.41 0.04
CA ARG A 11 7.34 4.70 0.64
C ARG A 11 6.15 5.65 0.82
N TYR A 12 5.24 5.70 -0.16
CA TYR A 12 4.17 6.71 -0.19
C TYR A 12 2.79 6.16 0.21
N THR A 13 2.53 4.87 -0.06
CA THR A 13 1.20 4.26 0.14
C THR A 13 1.23 3.18 1.22
N CYS A 14 1.98 2.09 1.02
CA CYS A 14 2.02 0.94 1.94
C CYS A 14 3.12 1.08 3.01
N LYS A 15 2.98 2.12 3.85
CA LYS A 15 3.94 2.44 4.92
C LYS A 15 3.80 1.45 6.09
N ALA A 16 4.92 1.16 6.77
CA ALA A 16 4.95 0.24 7.93
C ALA A 16 4.07 0.68 9.12
N ARG A 17 3.77 1.98 9.24
CA ARG A 17 2.86 2.53 10.25
C ARG A 17 1.80 3.36 9.55
N LYS A 18 0.52 3.09 9.84
CA LYS A 18 -0.65 3.77 9.23
C LYS A 18 -0.58 3.78 7.68
N PRO A 19 -0.71 2.61 7.02
CA PRO A 19 -0.67 2.52 5.57
C PRO A 19 -1.84 3.27 4.94
N MET A 20 -1.64 3.94 3.80
CA MET A 20 -2.73 4.60 3.07
C MET A 20 -3.51 3.58 2.23
N CYS A 21 -4.08 2.57 2.87
CA CYS A 21 -4.91 1.55 2.23
C CYS A 21 -6.11 2.09 1.44
N PRO A 22 -6.81 3.18 1.84
CA PRO A 22 -7.95 3.70 1.10
C PRO A 22 -7.60 4.21 -0.30
N THR A 23 -6.37 4.70 -0.48
CA THR A 23 -5.85 5.18 -1.76
C THR A 23 -4.96 4.15 -2.47
N CYS A 24 -4.87 2.93 -1.92
CA CYS A 24 -4.05 1.87 -2.47
C CYS A 24 -4.73 1.21 -3.68
N LEU A 25 -4.05 1.18 -4.83
CA LEU A 25 -4.53 0.57 -6.07
C LEU A 25 -4.90 -0.91 -5.91
N ILE A 26 -4.19 -1.64 -5.06
CA ILE A 26 -4.38 -3.08 -4.84
C ILE A 26 -5.21 -3.38 -3.60
N ARG A 27 -5.96 -2.40 -3.06
CA ARG A 27 -6.74 -2.54 -1.81
C ARG A 27 -7.66 -3.76 -1.84
N ASP A 28 -8.32 -4.00 -2.98
CA ASP A 28 -9.31 -5.08 -3.13
C ASP A 28 -8.65 -6.46 -3.18
N LEU A 29 -7.37 -6.52 -3.58
CA LEU A 29 -6.57 -7.75 -3.62
C LEU A 29 -5.72 -7.93 -2.35
N CYS A 30 -5.54 -6.87 -1.56
CA CYS A 30 -4.69 -6.86 -0.38
C CYS A 30 -5.36 -7.61 0.78
N GLN A 31 -4.69 -8.63 1.30
CA GLN A 31 -5.15 -9.46 2.42
C GLN A 31 -4.87 -8.85 3.80
N TYR A 32 -4.29 -7.65 3.87
CA TYR A 32 -4.04 -6.97 5.13
C TYR A 32 -5.36 -6.62 5.83
N GLU A 33 -5.48 -7.02 7.10
CA GLU A 33 -6.72 -6.89 7.89
C GLU A 33 -6.97 -5.44 8.36
N ASP A 34 -5.94 -4.74 8.84
CA ASP A 34 -6.05 -3.40 9.41
C ASP A 34 -5.91 -2.32 8.32
N LYS A 35 -6.86 -2.29 7.39
CA LYS A 35 -6.89 -1.24 6.35
C LYS A 35 -7.32 0.06 7.02
N THR A 36 -6.35 0.84 7.50
CA THR A 36 -6.65 2.12 8.18
C THR A 36 -7.52 3.01 7.30
N LEU A 37 -8.60 3.53 7.87
CA LEU A 37 -9.61 4.36 7.20
C LEU A 37 -9.06 5.69 6.70
#